data_AF-G9K8E5-F1
#
_entry.id   AF-G9K8E5-F1
#
_cell.length_a   1.000
_cell.length_b   1.000
_cell.length_c   1.000
_cell.angle_alpha   90.00
_cell.angle_beta   90.00
_cell.angle_gamma   90.00
#
_symmetry.space_group_name_H-M   'P 1'
#
loop_
_entity.id
_entity.type
_entity.pdbx_description
1 polymer ?
#
loop_
_entity_poly.entity_id
_entity_poly.type
_entity_poly.pdbx_seq_one_letter_code
_entity_poly.pdbx_strand_id
1 'polypeptide(L)'
;GVINLTEEVQWVKVNTNMNGYYVVHYEDDDWEALIKQLKTNPYVLSDKDRANLINNIFELAGLGKVSLQRAFDLIDYLGNETYTAPITEALFQTGLIYNLLEKLGYMDLASRVVARVFKLLRSQIEQQTWTDEGPPSARELRSALLEFACAHSLENCST
;
A
#
# COMPACT_ATOMS: atom_id res chain seq x y z
N GLY A 1 -15.81 -20.69 13.62
CA GLY A 1 -15.07 -21.97 13.54
C GLY A 1 -13.71 -21.77 14.15
N VAL A 2 -13.08 -22.82 14.67
CA VAL A 2 -11.71 -22.76 15.19
C VAL A 2 -10.79 -23.37 14.14
N ILE A 3 -9.70 -22.67 13.79
CA ILE A 3 -8.65 -23.20 12.90
C ILE A 3 -7.53 -23.70 13.80
N ASN A 4 -7.30 -25.01 13.83
CA ASN A 4 -6.20 -25.61 14.56
C ASN A 4 -4.98 -25.72 13.64
N LEU A 5 -3.87 -25.09 14.03
CA LEU A 5 -2.59 -25.21 13.33
C LEU A 5 -1.84 -26.45 13.82
N THR A 6 -1.09 -27.09 12.92
CA THR A 6 -0.30 -28.29 13.23
C THR A 6 1.00 -27.99 13.98
N GLU A 7 1.44 -26.73 13.95
CA GLU A 7 2.64 -26.23 14.60
C GLU A 7 2.45 -24.77 15.01
N GLU A 8 3.34 -24.28 15.87
CA GLU A 8 3.44 -22.84 16.16
C GLU A 8 4.02 -22.11 14.96
N VAL A 9 3.38 -21.01 14.57
CA VAL A 9 3.77 -20.22 13.40
C VAL A 9 4.06 -18.78 13.80
N GLN A 10 4.90 -18.10 13.02
CA GLN A 10 5.24 -16.71 13.26
C GLN A 10 4.14 -15.73 12.84
N TRP A 11 3.36 -16.08 11.81
CA TRP A 11 2.24 -15.29 11.29
C TRP A 11 1.33 -16.18 10.46
N VAL A 12 0.09 -15.74 10.23
CA VAL A 12 -0.86 -16.38 9.33
C VAL A 12 -1.49 -15.32 8.41
N LYS A 13 -1.46 -15.57 7.10
CA LYS A 13 -2.24 -14.80 6.11
C LYS A 13 -3.43 -15.63 5.65
N VAL A 14 -4.65 -15.20 5.99
CA VAL A 14 -5.89 -15.80 5.51
C VAL A 14 -6.31 -15.16 4.18
N ASN A 15 -7.12 -15.88 3.40
CA ASN A 15 -7.59 -15.45 2.07
C ASN A 15 -6.45 -15.29 1.06
N THR A 16 -5.74 -16.39 0.77
CA THR A 16 -4.63 -16.42 -0.20
C THR A 16 -5.07 -15.85 -1.55
N ASN A 17 -4.28 -14.89 -2.05
CA ASN A 17 -4.51 -14.16 -3.31
C ASN A 17 -5.87 -13.45 -3.39
N MET A 18 -6.58 -13.26 -2.27
CA MET A 18 -7.92 -12.69 -2.22
C MET A 18 -8.94 -13.44 -3.09
N ASN A 19 -8.79 -14.77 -3.23
CA ASN A 19 -9.73 -15.58 -4.03
C ASN A 19 -11.13 -15.65 -3.40
N GLY A 20 -11.23 -15.42 -2.09
CA GLY A 20 -12.48 -15.33 -1.37
C GLY A 20 -13.03 -13.90 -1.33
N TYR A 21 -14.33 -13.76 -1.51
CA TYR A 21 -15.04 -12.48 -1.41
C TYR A 21 -15.37 -12.13 0.05
N TYR A 22 -14.32 -11.88 0.85
CA TYR A 22 -14.44 -11.47 2.26
C TYR A 22 -13.19 -10.71 2.73
N VAL A 23 -13.39 -9.81 3.69
CA VAL A 23 -12.33 -9.07 4.39
C VAL A 23 -11.85 -9.89 5.59
N VAL A 24 -10.55 -9.85 5.88
CA VAL A 24 -9.95 -10.49 7.05
C VAL A 24 -9.48 -9.42 8.02
N HIS A 25 -9.94 -9.51 9.26
CA HIS A 25 -9.43 -8.75 10.40
C HIS A 25 -8.64 -9.70 11.31
N TYR A 26 -7.42 -9.33 11.64
CA TYR A 26 -6.56 -10.03 12.58
C TYR A 26 -6.56 -9.30 13.92
N GLU A 27 -6.22 -10.00 15.00
CA GLU A 27 -5.95 -9.36 16.29
C GLU A 27 -4.64 -8.55 16.22
N ASP A 28 -4.37 -7.75 17.25
CA ASP A 28 -3.24 -6.81 17.27
C ASP A 28 -1.88 -7.48 17.04
N ASP A 29 -1.59 -8.58 17.76
CA ASP A 29 -0.33 -9.31 17.67
C ASP A 29 -0.13 -9.93 16.26
N ASP A 30 -1.21 -10.41 15.65
CA ASP A 30 -1.19 -11.02 14.33
C ASP A 30 -0.97 -9.97 13.22
N TRP A 31 -1.58 -8.79 13.35
CA TRP A 31 -1.27 -7.66 12.48
C TRP A 31 0.19 -7.23 12.61
N GLU A 32 0.71 -7.14 13.83
CA GLU A 32 2.11 -6.78 14.06
C GLU A 32 3.07 -7.81 13.43
N ALA A 33 2.76 -9.10 13.55
CA ALA A 33 3.54 -10.15 12.92
C ALA A 33 3.57 -10.04 11.40
N LEU A 34 2.42 -9.75 10.76
CA LEU A 34 2.34 -9.53 9.30
C LEU A 34 3.09 -8.27 8.86
N ILE A 35 2.96 -7.16 9.60
CA ILE A 35 3.69 -5.90 9.31
C ILE A 35 5.21 -6.13 9.43
N LYS A 36 5.65 -6.84 10.46
CA LYS A 36 7.05 -7.21 10.66
C LYS A 36 7.55 -8.10 9.51
N GLN A 37 6.75 -9.06 9.07
CA GLN A 37 7.09 -9.91 7.92
C GLN A 37 7.22 -9.08 6.63
N LEU A 38 6.30 -8.16 6.35
CA LEU A 38 6.37 -7.27 5.18
C LEU A 38 7.64 -6.42 5.18
N LYS A 39 8.05 -5.90 6.34
CA LYS A 39 9.29 -5.13 6.50
C LYS A 39 10.56 -5.99 6.38
N THR A 40 10.48 -7.27 6.77
CA THR A 40 11.63 -8.19 6.76
C THR A 40 11.84 -8.83 5.39
N ASN A 41 10.79 -9.44 4.84
CA ASN A 41 10.79 -10.05 3.51
C ASN A 41 9.34 -10.10 2.98
N PRO A 42 8.92 -9.13 2.15
CA PRO A 42 7.56 -9.09 1.63
C PRO A 42 7.27 -10.21 0.61
N TYR A 43 8.31 -10.76 -0.02
CA TYR A 43 8.18 -11.70 -1.14
C TYR A 43 7.82 -13.13 -0.73
N VAL A 44 7.67 -13.40 0.58
CA VAL A 44 7.04 -14.65 1.06
C VAL A 44 5.53 -14.66 0.81
N LEU A 45 4.93 -13.49 0.62
CA LEU A 45 3.55 -13.30 0.21
C LEU A 45 3.52 -12.93 -1.28
N SER A 46 2.48 -13.31 -2.01
CA SER A 46 2.29 -12.87 -3.40
C SER A 46 2.03 -11.36 -3.48
N ASP A 47 2.21 -10.78 -4.65
CA ASP A 47 1.78 -9.40 -4.93
C ASP A 47 0.28 -9.19 -4.64
N LYS A 48 -0.56 -10.17 -4.95
CA LYS A 48 -2.00 -10.15 -4.63
C LYS A 48 -2.27 -10.17 -3.13
N ASP A 49 -1.54 -10.98 -2.37
CA ASP A 49 -1.70 -11.03 -0.91
C ASP A 49 -1.28 -9.70 -0.25
N ARG A 50 -0.21 -9.07 -0.74
CA ARG A 50 0.23 -7.77 -0.25
C ARG A 50 -0.75 -6.65 -0.60
N ALA A 51 -1.24 -6.61 -1.84
CA ALA A 51 -2.30 -5.69 -2.23
C ALA A 51 -3.57 -5.89 -1.37
N ASN A 52 -3.94 -7.15 -1.10
CA ASN A 52 -5.07 -7.45 -0.22
C ASN A 52 -4.86 -7.00 1.23
N LEU A 53 -3.66 -7.14 1.78
CA LEU A 53 -3.35 -6.66 3.13
C LEU A 53 -3.48 -5.13 3.22
N ILE A 54 -3.00 -4.40 2.21
CA ILE A 54 -3.15 -2.95 2.12
C ILE A 54 -4.64 -2.59 2.03
N ASN A 55 -5.38 -3.19 1.10
CA ASN A 55 -6.81 -2.94 0.96
C ASN A 55 -7.58 -3.16 2.27
N ASN A 56 -7.44 -4.35 2.86
CA ASN A 56 -8.15 -4.70 4.09
C ASN A 56 -7.81 -3.74 5.23
N ILE A 57 -6.53 -3.39 5.45
CA ILE A 57 -6.15 -2.59 6.61
C ILE A 57 -6.67 -1.15 6.51
N PHE A 58 -6.73 -0.57 5.31
CA PHE A 58 -7.30 0.77 5.09
C PHE A 58 -8.82 0.78 5.24
N GLU A 59 -9.53 -0.24 4.72
CA GLU A 59 -10.98 -0.40 4.94
C GLU A 59 -11.30 -0.56 6.44
N LEU A 60 -10.54 -1.41 7.13
CA LEU A 60 -10.71 -1.63 8.58
C LEU A 60 -10.40 -0.36 9.39
N ALA A 61 -9.42 0.45 8.97
CA ALA A 61 -9.12 1.72 9.60
C ALA A 61 -10.28 2.72 9.41
N GLY A 62 -10.85 2.79 8.20
CA GLY A 62 -12.04 3.61 7.91
C GLY A 62 -13.25 3.22 8.74
N LEU A 63 -13.39 1.95 9.09
CA LEU A 63 -14.44 1.42 9.97
C LEU A 63 -14.11 1.54 11.48
N GLY A 64 -12.95 2.06 11.85
CA GLY A 64 -12.50 2.18 13.24
C GLY A 64 -12.17 0.84 13.92
N LYS A 65 -11.94 -0.23 13.14
CA LYS A 65 -11.55 -1.56 13.65
C LYS A 65 -10.07 -1.63 13.98
N VAL A 66 -9.26 -0.88 13.23
CA VAL A 66 -7.83 -0.64 13.51
C VAL A 66 -7.55 0.85 13.47
N SER A 67 -6.43 1.30 14.02
CA SER A 67 -6.03 2.69 13.90
C SER A 67 -5.53 3.00 12.49
N LEU A 68 -5.79 4.22 12.01
CA LEU A 68 -5.21 4.70 10.74
C LEU A 68 -3.67 4.69 10.78
N GLN A 69 -3.09 4.91 11.97
CA GLN A 69 -1.65 4.79 12.19
C GLN A 69 -1.15 3.39 11.80
N ARG A 70 -1.84 2.32 12.20
CA ARG A 70 -1.44 0.94 11.86
C ARG A 70 -1.48 0.67 10.36
N ALA A 71 -2.45 1.24 9.64
CA ALA A 71 -2.49 1.16 8.18
C ALA A 71 -1.27 1.84 7.52
N PHE A 72 -0.86 3.01 8.04
CA PHE A 72 0.37 3.68 7.60
C PHE A 72 1.64 2.91 7.98
N ASP A 73 1.69 2.31 9.16
CA ASP A 73 2.81 1.45 9.60
C ASP A 73 2.97 0.22 8.71
N LEU A 74 1.85 -0.31 8.18
CA LEU A 74 1.87 -1.40 7.21
C LEU A 74 2.55 -0.95 5.92
N ILE A 75 2.12 0.14 5.29
CA ILE A 75 2.68 0.57 3.99
C ILE A 75 4.11 1.11 4.04
N ASP A 76 4.72 1.25 5.22
CA ASP A 76 6.13 1.61 5.34
C ASP A 76 7.08 0.66 4.60
N TYR A 77 6.67 -0.59 4.37
CA TYR A 77 7.49 -1.55 3.61
C TYR A 77 7.62 -1.20 2.12
N LEU A 78 6.76 -0.31 1.59
CA LEU A 78 6.68 0.01 0.15
C LEU A 78 8.00 0.52 -0.44
N GLY A 79 8.92 1.05 0.38
CA GLY A 79 10.27 1.40 -0.08
C GLY A 79 11.02 0.25 -0.75
N ASN A 80 10.69 -1.00 -0.41
CA ASN A 80 11.28 -2.21 -0.99
C ASN A 80 10.34 -2.94 -1.95
N GLU A 81 9.15 -2.41 -2.22
CA GLU A 81 8.16 -3.00 -3.11
C GLU A 81 8.46 -2.65 -4.57
N THR A 82 8.26 -3.62 -5.46
CA THR A 82 8.52 -3.50 -6.90
C THR A 82 7.34 -3.94 -7.76
N TYR A 83 6.33 -4.59 -7.18
CA TYR A 83 5.16 -5.07 -7.91
C TYR A 83 4.09 -3.99 -8.02
N THR A 84 3.39 -3.98 -9.16
CA THR A 84 2.37 -2.99 -9.49
C THR A 84 1.22 -2.99 -8.49
N ALA A 85 0.62 -4.15 -8.23
CA ALA A 85 -0.64 -4.23 -7.48
C ALA A 85 -0.59 -3.65 -6.05
N PRO A 86 0.44 -3.93 -5.22
CA PRO A 86 0.52 -3.32 -3.89
C PRO A 86 0.78 -1.82 -3.93
N ILE A 87 1.59 -1.35 -4.90
CA ILE A 87 1.88 0.08 -5.05
C ILE A 87 0.63 0.83 -5.48
N THR A 88 -0.08 0.35 -6.50
CA THR A 88 -1.29 1.03 -7.00
C THR A 88 -2.41 1.02 -5.97
N GLU A 89 -2.57 -0.04 -5.18
CA GLU A 89 -3.52 -0.05 -4.06
C GLU A 89 -3.16 1.02 -3.01
N ALA A 90 -1.88 1.13 -2.63
CA ALA A 90 -1.47 2.16 -1.67
C ALA A 90 -1.65 3.58 -2.21
N LEU A 91 -1.36 3.81 -3.50
CA LEU A 91 -1.59 5.10 -4.16
C LEU A 91 -3.09 5.43 -4.22
N PHE A 92 -3.95 4.44 -4.50
CA PHE A 92 -5.40 4.61 -4.49
C PHE A 92 -5.90 5.06 -3.11
N GLN A 93 -5.54 4.35 -2.04
CA GLN A 93 -5.92 4.71 -0.66
C GLN A 93 -5.40 6.10 -0.27
N THR A 94 -4.16 6.42 -0.65
CA THR A 94 -3.56 7.74 -0.43
C THR A 94 -4.33 8.84 -1.15
N GLY A 95 -4.70 8.61 -2.41
CA GLY A 95 -5.48 9.55 -3.22
C GLY A 95 -6.88 9.81 -2.65
N LEU A 96 -7.55 8.78 -2.12
CA LEU A 96 -8.83 8.94 -1.43
C LEU A 96 -8.70 9.87 -0.20
N ILE A 97 -7.70 9.62 0.65
CA ILE A 97 -7.45 10.44 1.85
C ILE A 97 -7.09 11.88 1.44
N TYR A 98 -6.21 12.05 0.45
CA TYR A 98 -5.84 13.38 -0.07
C TYR A 98 -7.08 14.17 -0.52
N ASN A 99 -7.92 13.56 -1.37
CA ASN A 99 -9.10 14.22 -1.93
C ASN A 99 -10.12 14.63 -0.85
N LEU A 100 -10.27 13.82 0.21
CA LEU A 100 -11.13 14.15 1.33
C LEU A 100 -10.59 15.34 2.14
N LEU A 101 -9.29 15.33 2.45
CA LEU A 101 -8.64 16.40 3.19
C LEU A 101 -8.65 17.72 2.40
N GLU A 102 -8.39 17.66 1.10
CA GLU A 102 -8.45 18.80 0.19
C GLU A 102 -9.86 19.43 0.18
N LYS A 103 -10.90 18.62 -0.01
CA LYS A 103 -12.31 19.09 -0.01
C LYS A 103 -12.74 19.72 1.32
N LEU A 104 -12.17 19.27 2.43
CA LEU A 104 -12.41 19.83 3.76
C LEU A 104 -11.57 21.09 4.03
N GLY A 105 -10.66 21.48 3.12
CA GLY A 105 -9.78 22.64 3.26
C GLY A 105 -8.51 22.38 4.07
N TYR A 106 -8.20 21.13 4.44
CA TYR A 106 -7.00 20.74 5.18
C TYR A 106 -5.78 20.58 4.25
N MET A 107 -5.45 21.63 3.50
CA MET A 107 -4.42 21.59 2.44
C MET A 107 -3.03 21.21 2.96
N ASP A 108 -2.62 21.75 4.11
CA ASP A 108 -1.32 21.41 4.73
C ASP A 108 -1.25 19.92 5.11
N LEU A 109 -2.32 19.37 5.67
CA LEU A 109 -2.37 17.95 6.01
C LEU A 109 -2.42 17.07 4.76
N ALA A 110 -3.23 17.44 3.76
CA ALA A 110 -3.30 16.73 2.49
C ALA A 110 -1.92 16.65 1.82
N SER A 111 -1.20 17.77 1.75
CA SER A 111 0.16 17.85 1.21
C SER A 111 1.15 16.97 2.00
N ARG A 112 1.08 16.97 3.34
CA ARG A 112 1.94 16.11 4.17
C ARG A 112 1.68 14.62 3.94
N VAL A 113 0.44 14.20 3.71
CA VAL A 113 0.07 12.81 3.44
C VAL A 113 0.72 12.34 2.14
N VAL A 114 0.53 13.07 1.03
CA VAL A 114 1.14 12.69 -0.25
C VAL A 114 2.66 12.79 -0.24
N ALA A 115 3.23 13.79 0.45
CA ALA A 115 4.68 13.91 0.61
C ALA A 115 5.30 12.73 1.40
N ARG A 116 4.60 12.22 2.42
CA ARG A 116 5.03 11.03 3.18
C ARG A 116 5.11 9.79 2.29
N VAL A 117 4.09 9.58 1.46
CA VAL A 117 4.01 8.43 0.53
C VAL A 117 4.99 8.57 -0.62
N PHE A 118 5.14 9.78 -1.16
CA PHE A 118 6.18 10.09 -2.14
C PHE A 118 7.58 9.73 -1.64
N LYS A 119 7.90 10.10 -0.39
CA LYS A 119 9.20 9.77 0.20
C LYS A 119 9.44 8.26 0.28
N LEU A 120 8.39 7.46 0.52
CA LEU A 120 8.50 5.99 0.53
C LEU A 120 8.77 5.43 -0.87
N LEU A 121 8.13 5.99 -1.90
CA LEU A 121 8.22 5.51 -3.29
C LEU A 121 9.27 6.26 -4.12
N ARG A 122 10.06 7.14 -3.51
CA ARG A 122 10.96 8.06 -4.20
C ARG A 122 11.90 7.35 -5.16
N SER A 123 12.53 6.26 -4.69
CA SER A 123 13.47 5.49 -5.52
C SER A 123 12.77 4.90 -6.75
N GLN A 124 11.54 4.43 -6.61
CA GLN A 124 10.75 3.84 -7.69
C GLN A 124 10.32 4.90 -8.69
N ILE A 125 9.96 6.10 -8.22
CA ILE A 125 9.56 7.24 -9.06
C ILE A 125 10.76 7.77 -9.86
N GLU A 126 11.89 8.06 -9.20
CA GLU A 126 13.10 8.61 -9.84
C GLU A 126 13.72 7.65 -10.88
N GLN A 127 13.43 6.35 -10.80
CA GLN A 127 13.87 5.34 -11.75
C GLN A 127 12.95 5.21 -12.98
N GLN A 128 11.79 5.87 -13.00
CA GLN A 128 10.90 5.80 -14.14
C GLN A 128 11.44 6.54 -15.36
N THR A 129 11.15 6.00 -16.54
CA THR A 129 11.47 6.60 -17.83
C THR A 129 10.20 7.04 -18.55
N TRP A 130 10.30 8.04 -19.41
CA TRP A 130 9.19 8.52 -20.25
C TRP A 130 9.12 7.73 -21.56
N THR A 131 8.97 6.40 -21.46
CA THR A 131 8.93 5.48 -22.61
C THR A 131 7.80 4.45 -22.47
N ASP A 132 7.57 3.68 -23.54
CA ASP A 132 6.64 2.54 -23.56
C ASP A 132 7.33 1.18 -23.35
N GLU A 133 8.58 1.18 -22.87
CA GLU A 133 9.36 -0.05 -22.73
C GLU A 133 8.88 -0.92 -21.56
N GLY A 134 9.14 -2.23 -21.66
CA GLY A 134 8.88 -3.21 -20.61
C GLY A 134 7.54 -3.94 -20.72
N PRO A 135 7.28 -4.91 -19.82
CA PRO A 135 6.03 -5.66 -19.80
C PRO A 135 4.84 -4.76 -19.42
N PRO A 136 3.59 -5.16 -19.75
CA PRO A 136 2.40 -4.37 -19.46
C PRO A 136 2.28 -3.90 -18.00
N SER A 137 2.60 -4.75 -17.02
CA SER A 137 2.56 -4.40 -15.60
C SER A 137 3.56 -3.30 -15.21
N ALA A 138 4.74 -3.28 -15.82
CA ALA A 138 5.75 -2.25 -15.59
C ALA A 138 5.34 -0.91 -16.21
N ARG A 139 4.69 -0.96 -17.40
CA ARG A 139 4.12 0.24 -18.04
C ARG A 139 2.98 0.84 -17.22
N GLU A 140 2.13 -0.01 -16.65
CA GLU A 140 1.06 0.42 -15.74
C GLU A 140 1.62 1.06 -14.46
N LEU A 141 2.62 0.43 -13.84
CA LEU A 141 3.29 0.99 -12.66
C LEU A 141 3.94 2.34 -12.97
N ARG A 142 4.61 2.47 -14.11
CA ARG A 142 5.18 3.73 -14.60
C ARG A 142 4.13 4.82 -14.66
N SER A 143 3.00 4.57 -15.33
CA SER A 143 1.91 5.54 -15.45
C SER A 143 1.41 5.95 -14.07
N ALA A 144 1.16 5.00 -13.17
CA ALA A 144 0.66 5.29 -11.82
C ALA A 144 1.64 6.13 -10.99
N LEU A 145 2.94 5.81 -11.03
CA LEU A 145 3.97 6.53 -10.27
C LEU A 145 4.19 7.95 -10.79
N LEU A 146 4.29 8.12 -12.12
CA LEU A 146 4.44 9.43 -12.73
C LEU A 146 3.19 10.27 -12.52
N GLU A 147 1.99 9.73 -12.78
CA GLU A 147 0.73 10.45 -12.55
C GLU A 147 0.59 10.93 -11.10
N PHE A 148 0.92 10.08 -10.12
CA PHE A 148 0.95 10.47 -8.71
C PHE A 148 1.92 11.63 -8.44
N ALA A 149 3.16 11.55 -8.93
CA ALA A 149 4.15 12.61 -8.72
C ALA A 149 3.69 13.94 -9.34
N CYS A 150 3.13 13.89 -10.56
CA CYS A 150 2.71 15.07 -11.30
C CYS A 150 1.44 15.71 -10.73
N ALA A 151 0.42 14.90 -10.40
CA ALA A 151 -0.86 15.37 -9.88
C ALA A 151 -0.70 16.14 -8.55
N HIS A 152 0.33 15.82 -7.77
CA HIS A 152 0.59 16.42 -6.48
C HIS A 152 1.77 17.41 -6.47
N SER A 153 2.31 17.79 -7.64
CA SER A 153 3.45 18.72 -7.78
C SER A 153 4.68 18.31 -6.95
N LEU A 154 4.93 16.99 -6.85
CA LEU A 154 6.05 16.43 -6.07
C LEU A 154 7.35 16.36 -6.88
N GLU A 155 7.22 16.41 -8.20
CA GLU A 155 8.34 16.44 -9.13
C GLU A 155 8.01 17.39 -10.29
N ASN A 156 9.05 17.92 -10.95
CA ASN A 156 8.89 18.73 -12.15
C ASN A 156 8.57 17.82 -13.35
N CYS A 157 7.33 17.33 -13.41
CA CYS A 157 6.82 16.58 -14.55
C CYS A 157 6.55 17.41 -15.80
N SER A 158 6.66 18.74 -15.69
CA SER A 158 6.43 19.69 -16.78
C SER A 158 7.67 20.54 -16.97
N THR A 159 8.47 20.17 -17.97
CA THR A 159 9.44 21.04 -18.65
C THR A 159 9.25 20.90 -20.14
#